data_AF-A0A934DAK0-F1
#
_entry.id   AF-A0A934DAK0-F1
#
_cell.length_a   1.000
_cell.length_b   1.000
_cell.length_c   1.000
_cell.angle_alpha   90.00
_cell.angle_beta   90.00
_cell.angle_gamma   90.00
#
_symmetry.space_group_name_H-M   'P 1'
#
loop_
_entity.id
_entity.type
_entity.pdbx_description
1 polymer ?
#
loop_
_entity_poly.entity_id
_entity_poly.type
_entity_poly.pdbx_seq_one_letter_code
_entity_poly.pdbx_strand_id
1 'polypeptide(L)'
;MREKRTYADRRQYLIQAVSKRRRKLKAMAIEYKGGRCQICGYSKYQGALDLHHVDPNEKDFALGQKGYTRSWKRIMEELEKCILLCATCHREVEAGVTQLPEGIQESKRGELLEAQPQKRG
;
A
#
# COMPACT_ATOMS: atom_id res chain seq x y z
N MET A 1 20.48 7.00 -40.74
CA MET A 1 19.54 5.85 -40.76
C MET A 1 18.74 5.91 -39.45
N ARG A 2 17.41 6.10 -39.49
CA ARG A 2 16.60 6.10 -38.26
C ARG A 2 16.41 4.66 -37.80
N GLU A 3 16.97 4.33 -36.65
CA GLU A 3 16.88 3.01 -36.02
C GLU A 3 15.40 2.63 -35.82
N LYS A 4 14.93 1.59 -36.51
CA LYS A 4 13.54 1.16 -36.47
C LYS A 4 13.33 0.31 -35.22
N ARG A 5 12.72 0.87 -34.17
CA ARG A 5 12.28 0.12 -32.98
C ARG A 5 11.43 -1.08 -33.39
N THR A 6 11.80 -2.29 -32.95
CA THR A 6 11.04 -3.51 -33.21
C THR A 6 9.91 -3.69 -32.18
N TYR A 7 8.94 -4.56 -32.48
CA TYR A 7 7.87 -4.93 -31.55
C TYR A 7 8.43 -5.59 -30.26
N ALA A 8 9.53 -6.33 -30.35
CA ALA A 8 10.21 -6.94 -29.21
C ALA A 8 10.81 -5.88 -28.26
N ASP A 9 11.40 -4.80 -28.80
CA ASP A 9 11.93 -3.68 -28.00
C ASP A 9 10.82 -2.95 -27.24
N ARG A 10 9.64 -2.81 -27.88
CA ARG A 10 8.45 -2.25 -27.23
C ARG A 10 7.97 -3.14 -26.08
N ARG A 11 7.96 -4.47 -26.25
CA ARG A 11 7.59 -5.40 -25.17
C ARG A 11 8.52 -5.28 -23.97
N GLN A 12 9.83 -5.31 -24.19
CA GLN A 12 10.82 -5.22 -23.12
C GLN A 12 10.72 -3.87 -22.38
N TYR A 13 10.57 -2.78 -23.12
CA TYR A 13 10.34 -1.45 -22.57
C TYR A 13 9.09 -1.40 -21.67
N LEU A 14 7.96 -1.95 -22.14
CA LEU A 14 6.71 -1.97 -21.38
C LEU A 14 6.84 -2.77 -20.09
N ILE A 15 7.50 -3.94 -20.11
CA ILE A 15 7.75 -4.76 -18.91
C ILE A 15 8.57 -3.97 -17.88
N GLN A 16 9.66 -3.32 -18.33
CA GLN A 16 10.51 -2.50 -17.46
C GLN A 16 9.75 -1.30 -16.88
N ALA A 17 8.96 -0.60 -17.70
CA ALA A 17 8.14 0.54 -17.27
C ALA A 17 7.11 0.14 -16.21
N VAL A 18 6.42 -0.99 -16.40
CA VAL A 18 5.47 -1.54 -15.42
C VAL A 18 6.18 -1.92 -14.13
N SER A 19 7.30 -2.63 -14.20
CA SER A 19 8.10 -3.00 -13.02
C SER A 19 8.59 -1.78 -12.23
N LYS A 20 9.08 -0.74 -12.92
CA LYS A 20 9.51 0.53 -12.31
C LYS A 20 8.34 1.22 -11.60
N ARG A 21 7.17 1.29 -12.24
CA ARG A 21 5.96 1.87 -11.64
C ARG A 21 5.51 1.10 -10.39
N ARG A 22 5.50 -0.24 -10.44
CA ARG A 22 5.11 -1.08 -9.30
C ARG A 22 6.03 -0.88 -8.10
N ARG A 23 7.35 -0.85 -8.33
CA ARG A 23 8.34 -0.58 -7.26
C ARG A 23 8.13 0.79 -6.63
N LYS A 24 7.89 1.83 -7.43
CA LYS A 24 7.60 3.18 -6.93
C LYS A 24 6.34 3.19 -6.04
N LEU A 25 5.25 2.58 -6.50
CA LEU A 25 4.00 2.56 -5.74
C LEU A 25 4.10 1.73 -4.46
N LYS A 26 4.82 0.60 -4.47
CA LYS A 26 5.10 -0.18 -3.25
C LYS A 26 5.90 0.65 -2.24
N ALA A 27 6.93 1.38 -2.68
CA ALA A 27 7.70 2.25 -1.79
C ALA A 27 6.84 3.35 -1.15
N MET A 28 6.00 4.02 -1.95
CA MET A 28 5.07 5.03 -1.44
C MET A 28 4.05 4.45 -0.46
N ALA A 29 3.56 3.23 -0.72
CA ALA A 29 2.62 2.53 0.16
C ALA A 29 3.25 2.15 1.51
N ILE A 30 4.50 1.68 1.48
CA ILE A 30 5.29 1.38 2.68
C ILE A 30 5.50 2.64 3.51
N GLU A 31 5.89 3.73 2.87
CA GLU A 31 6.11 5.03 3.52
C GLU A 31 4.82 5.58 4.14
N TYR A 32 3.69 5.49 3.41
CA TYR A 32 2.37 5.87 3.90
C TYR A 32 1.95 5.11 5.18
N LYS A 33 2.38 3.85 5.32
CA LYS A 33 2.13 3.02 6.52
C LYS A 33 3.24 3.09 7.58
N GLY A 34 4.12 4.09 7.48
CA GLY A 34 5.12 4.39 8.50
C GLY A 34 6.47 3.67 8.33
N GLY A 35 6.68 2.96 7.22
CA GLY A 35 8.00 2.45 6.82
C GLY A 35 8.59 1.33 7.66
N ARG A 36 7.83 0.77 8.60
CA ARG A 36 8.27 -0.29 9.52
C ARG A 36 7.17 -1.31 9.78
N CYS A 37 7.57 -2.53 10.10
CA CYS A 37 6.64 -3.55 10.58
C CYS A 37 5.91 -3.05 11.83
N GLN A 38 4.58 -3.10 11.82
CA GLN A 38 3.74 -2.63 12.93
C GLN A 38 3.68 -3.62 14.10
N ILE A 39 4.23 -4.83 13.94
CA ILE A 39 4.39 -5.82 15.02
C ILE A 39 5.78 -5.73 15.66
N CYS A 40 6.84 -5.93 14.87
CA CYS A 40 8.21 -6.06 15.40
C CYS A 40 9.13 -4.86 15.13
N GLY A 41 8.65 -3.83 14.44
CA GLY A 41 9.42 -2.62 14.15
C GLY A 41 10.48 -2.75 13.04
N TYR A 42 10.59 -3.91 12.37
CA TYR A 42 11.57 -4.11 11.28
C TYR A 42 11.43 -3.04 10.18
N SER A 43 12.53 -2.36 9.85
CA SER A 43 12.59 -1.28 8.85
C SER A 43 13.86 -1.29 7.98
N LYS A 44 14.69 -2.35 8.08
CA LYS A 44 16.00 -2.40 7.41
C LYS A 44 15.92 -2.50 5.89
N TYR A 45 14.93 -3.24 5.37
CA TYR A 45 14.77 -3.46 3.93
C TYR A 45 13.30 -3.43 3.53
N GLN A 46 12.92 -2.45 2.71
CA GLN A 46 11.55 -2.29 2.23
C GLN A 46 11.02 -3.50 1.44
N GLY A 47 11.91 -4.26 0.78
CA GLY A 47 11.50 -5.45 0.04
C GLY A 47 11.07 -6.62 0.93
N ALA A 48 11.41 -6.60 2.22
CA ALA A 48 10.95 -7.57 3.21
C ALA A 48 9.69 -7.12 3.97
N LEU A 49 9.08 -6.01 3.56
CA LEU A 49 7.82 -5.51 4.08
C LEU A 49 6.69 -5.79 3.08
N ASP A 50 5.56 -6.25 3.61
CA ASP A 50 4.34 -6.57 2.87
C ASP A 50 3.11 -6.03 3.58
N LEU A 51 2.06 -5.78 2.79
CA LEU A 51 0.79 -5.25 3.26
C LEU A 51 -0.15 -6.42 3.51
N HIS A 52 -0.51 -6.59 4.77
CA HIS A 52 -1.47 -7.58 5.22
C HIS A 52 -2.85 -6.93 5.34
N HIS A 53 -3.88 -7.54 4.76
CA HIS A 53 -5.25 -7.08 4.95
C HIS A 53 -5.74 -7.47 6.33
N VAL A 54 -6.28 -6.52 7.10
CA VAL A 54 -6.79 -6.78 8.46
C VAL A 54 -8.02 -7.69 8.41
N ASP A 55 -8.95 -7.41 7.50
CA ASP A 55 -10.03 -8.32 7.13
C ASP A 55 -9.85 -8.79 5.67
N PRO A 56 -9.63 -10.10 5.42
CA PRO A 56 -9.50 -10.63 4.07
C PRO A 56 -10.78 -10.51 3.21
N ASN A 57 -11.95 -10.27 3.81
CA ASN A 57 -13.23 -10.10 3.13
C ASN A 57 -13.52 -8.65 2.70
N GLU A 58 -12.85 -7.68 3.31
CA GLU A 58 -13.04 -6.26 2.99
C GLU A 58 -12.13 -5.76 1.85
N LYS A 59 -11.23 -6.62 1.36
CA LYS A 59 -10.28 -6.27 0.29
C LYS A 59 -10.98 -6.13 -1.06
N ASP A 60 -10.74 -5.01 -1.74
CA ASP A 60 -11.16 -4.86 -3.13
C ASP A 60 -10.16 -5.53 -4.07
N PHE A 61 -8.87 -5.55 -3.70
CA PHE A 61 -7.80 -6.18 -4.47
C PHE A 61 -6.51 -6.41 -3.66
N ALA A 62 -5.73 -7.42 -4.03
CA ALA A 62 -4.44 -7.67 -3.40
C ALA A 62 -3.40 -6.58 -3.74
N LEU A 63 -2.78 -5.96 -2.73
CA LEU A 63 -1.69 -4.97 -2.85
C LEU A 63 -0.31 -5.62 -3.13
N GLY A 64 -0.31 -6.65 -3.97
CA GLY A 64 0.88 -7.30 -4.52
C GLY A 64 1.22 -6.80 -5.92
N GLN A 65 1.87 -7.65 -6.71
CA GLN A 65 2.30 -7.27 -8.06
C GLN A 65 1.16 -6.79 -8.99
N LYS A 66 -0.06 -7.29 -8.82
CA LYS A 66 -1.21 -6.94 -9.66
C LYS A 66 -1.94 -5.67 -9.18
N GLY A 67 -1.94 -5.38 -7.88
CA GLY A 67 -2.63 -4.23 -7.28
C GLY A 67 -2.05 -2.87 -7.69
N TYR A 68 -0.74 -2.77 -7.86
CA TYR A 68 -0.03 -1.53 -8.23
C TYR A 68 -0.19 -1.10 -9.70
N THR A 69 -1.23 -1.58 -10.38
CA THR A 69 -1.62 -1.12 -11.72
C THR A 69 -2.76 -0.10 -11.68
N ARG A 70 -3.37 0.13 -10.50
CA ARG A 70 -4.47 1.07 -10.28
C ARG A 70 -3.98 2.51 -10.04
N SER A 71 -4.94 3.43 -9.93
CA SER A 71 -4.68 4.82 -9.55
C SER A 71 -4.20 4.90 -8.10
N TRP A 72 -3.40 5.93 -7.78
CA TRP A 72 -2.91 6.13 -6.41
C TRP A 72 -4.05 6.29 -5.40
N LYS A 73 -5.13 6.98 -5.78
CA LYS A 73 -6.34 7.11 -4.94
C LYS A 73 -6.91 5.76 -4.50
N ARG A 74 -7.11 4.83 -5.44
CA ARG A 74 -7.61 3.49 -5.11
C ARG A 74 -6.63 2.67 -4.27
N ILE A 75 -5.33 2.87 -4.51
CA ILE A 75 -4.29 2.23 -3.69
C ILE A 75 -4.38 2.75 -2.25
N MET A 76 -4.57 4.05 -2.03
CA MET A 76 -4.73 4.62 -0.68
C MET A 76 -5.97 4.07 0.03
N GLU A 77 -7.12 4.02 -0.64
CA GLU A 77 -8.37 3.46 -0.09
C GLU A 77 -8.17 2.00 0.37
N GLU A 78 -7.43 1.20 -0.40
CA GLU A 78 -7.12 -0.17 -0.02
C GLU A 78 -6.03 -0.26 1.07
N LEU A 79 -5.07 0.67 1.07
CA LEU A 79 -4.06 0.74 2.12
C LEU A 79 -4.69 0.97 3.48
N GLU A 80 -5.73 1.79 3.60
CA GLU A 80 -6.43 2.04 4.87
C GLU A 80 -6.87 0.74 5.56
N LYS A 81 -7.28 -0.28 4.78
CA LYS A 81 -7.70 -1.60 5.25
C LYS A 81 -6.55 -2.57 5.54
N CYS A 82 -5.30 -2.12 5.36
CA CYS A 82 -4.10 -2.94 5.51
C CYS A 82 -3.20 -2.48 6.66
N ILE A 83 -2.43 -3.42 7.17
CA ILE A 83 -1.33 -3.24 8.13
C ILE A 83 -0.01 -3.61 7.45
N LEU A 84 1.06 -2.87 7.75
CA LEU A 84 2.40 -3.12 7.22
C LEU A 84 3.16 -4.08 8.11
N LEU A 85 3.51 -5.26 7.58
CA LEU A 85 4.20 -6.32 8.31
C LEU A 85 5.50 -6.70 7.59
N CYS A 86 6.48 -7.24 8.33
CA CYS A 86 7.60 -7.93 7.69
C CYS A 86 7.19 -9.33 7.24
N ALA A 87 7.93 -9.91 6.31
CA ALA A 87 7.64 -11.24 5.75
C ALA A 87 7.55 -12.36 6.81
N THR A 88 8.20 -12.20 7.97
CA THR A 88 8.09 -13.16 9.08
C THR A 88 6.78 -12.97 9.84
N CYS A 89 6.52 -11.77 10.37
CA CYS A 89 5.29 -11.47 11.10
C CYS A 89 4.04 -11.68 10.23
N HIS A 90 4.11 -11.39 8.92
CA HIS A 90 3.03 -11.68 8.00
C HIS A 90 2.65 -13.17 7.99
N ARG A 91 3.66 -14.06 7.88
CA ARG A 91 3.46 -15.50 7.90
C ARG A 91 2.99 -16.00 9.26
N GLU A 92 3.48 -15.41 10.34
CA GLU A 92 3.03 -15.74 11.70
C GLU A 92 1.55 -15.38 11.91
N VAL A 93 1.11 -14.22 11.40
CA VAL A 93 -0.30 -13.81 11.45
C VAL A 93 -1.17 -14.73 10.59
N GLU A 94 -0.76 -15.04 9.35
CA GLU A 94 -1.49 -15.99 8.50
C GLU A 94 -1.60 -17.39 9.11
N ALA A 95 -0.58 -17.82 9.86
CA ALA A 95 -0.56 -19.10 10.57
C ALA A 95 -1.26 -19.04 11.95
N GLY A 96 -1.76 -17.89 12.38
CA GLY A 96 -2.37 -17.70 13.72
C GLY A 96 -1.38 -17.79 14.89
N VAL A 97 -0.08 -17.74 14.62
CA VAL A 97 1.00 -17.78 15.64
C VAL A 97 1.12 -16.44 16.37
N THR A 98 0.88 -15.33 15.67
CA THR A 98 0.93 -13.97 16.22
C THR A 98 -0.37 -13.23 15.90
N GLN A 99 -0.78 -12.34 16.79
CA GLN A 99 -1.97 -11.51 16.63
C GLN A 99 -1.62 -10.11 16.10
N LEU A 100 -2.57 -9.50 15.39
CA LEU A 100 -2.45 -8.11 15.00
C LEU A 100 -2.50 -7.20 16.24
N PRO A 101 -1.76 -6.08 16.27
CA PRO A 101 -1.83 -5.14 17.38
C PRO A 101 -3.22 -4.51 17.47
N GLU A 102 -3.80 -4.49 18.68
CA GLU A 102 -5.06 -3.81 18.96
C GLU A 102 -4.88 -2.29 18.77
N GLY A 103 -5.68 -1.66 17.90
CA GLY A 103 -5.64 -0.19 17.70
C GLY A 103 -5.72 0.33 16.26
N ILE A 104 -5.90 -0.51 15.24
CA ILE A 104 -6.05 -0.04 13.84
C ILE A 104 -7.53 0.28 13.52
N GLN A 105 -8.24 0.92 14.44
CA GLN A 105 -9.65 1.29 14.29
C GLN A 105 -9.93 2.79 14.41
N GLU A 106 -8.98 3.65 14.06
CA GLU A 106 -9.23 5.11 14.03
C GLU A 106 -8.82 5.75 12.71
N SER A 107 -9.71 5.61 11.72
CA SER A 107 -10.04 6.73 10.84
C SER A 107 -11.44 6.52 10.25
N LYS A 108 -12.44 6.41 11.13
CA LYS A 108 -13.82 6.67 10.71
C LYS A 108 -13.91 8.14 10.32
N ARG A 109 -14.06 8.34 9.02
CA ARG A 109 -14.51 9.54 8.31
C ARG A 109 -15.56 10.33 9.12
N GLY A 110 -15.30 11.60 9.39
CA GLY A 110 -16.23 12.60 9.93
C GLY A 110 -15.44 13.76 10.52
N GLU A 111 -15.70 15.05 10.32
CA GLU A 111 -16.73 15.82 9.63
C GLU A 111 -16.03 17.13 9.20
N LEU A 112 -16.37 17.67 8.03
CA LEU A 112 -16.11 19.08 7.74
C LEU A 112 -16.97 19.87 8.73
N LEU A 113 -16.35 20.37 9.80
CA LEU A 113 -16.98 21.40 10.62
C LEU A 113 -17.07 22.67 9.76
N GLU A 114 -18.27 22.91 9.25
CA GLU A 114 -18.64 24.17 8.62
C GLU A 114 -18.33 25.32 9.59
N ALA A 115 -17.53 26.28 9.11
CA ALA A 115 -17.25 27.51 9.82
C ALA A 115 -18.56 28.30 9.99
N GLN A 116 -19.09 28.37 11.22
CA GLN A 116 -20.17 29.31 11.51
C GLN A 116 -19.64 30.75 11.52
N PRO A 117 -20.29 31.69 10.82
CA PRO A 117 -19.88 33.09 10.84
C PRO A 117 -20.23 33.72 12.19
N GLN A 118 -19.24 34.33 12.81
CA GLN A 118 -19.34 34.98 14.11
C GLN A 118 -20.23 36.21 13.98
N LYS A 119 -21.42 36.18 14.59
CA LYS A 119 -22.26 37.37 14.72
C LYS A 119 -21.58 38.33 15.69
N ARG A 120 -21.15 39.48 15.15
CA ARG A 120 -20.71 40.65 15.93
C ARG A 120 -21.91 41.21 16.69
N GLY A 121 -21.72 41.47 17.98
CA GLY A 121 -22.60 42.33 18.77
C GLY A 121 -22.45 43.79 18.40
#